data_AF-A0A7R8WZK7-F1
#
_entry.id   AF-A0A7R8WZK7-F1
#
_cell.length_a   1.000
_cell.length_b   1.000
_cell.length_c   1.000
_cell.angle_alpha   90.00
_cell.angle_beta   90.00
_cell.angle_gamma   90.00
#
_symmetry.space_group_name_H-M   'P 1'
#
loop_
_entity.id
_entity.type
_entity.pdbx_description
1 polymer ?
#
loop_
_entity_poly.entity_id
_entity_poly.type
_entity_poly.pdbx_seq_one_letter_code
_entity_poly.pdbx_strand_id
1 'polypeptide(L)'
;MQTLYQWDVDADAIIWLPGLVCGLNLACRAVGKSGDTVISPKPIYPPFMSSPRLSDREVCTVPLKQVDQRFIIDLNALENSITDHTRLLLFCNPHNPGGAVYKREELEALAALILKHDLYVCSDEIHCDLILEPGLKHTPLASL
;
A
#
# COMPACT_ATOMS: atom_id res chain seq x y z
N MET A 1 14.84 9.43 -6.31
CA MET A 1 14.65 8.56 -5.14
C MET A 1 15.75 8.77 -4.10
N GLN A 2 17.03 8.54 -4.42
CA GLN A 2 18.13 8.69 -3.46
C GLN A 2 18.21 10.06 -2.75
N THR A 3 18.17 11.18 -3.49
CA THR A 3 18.30 12.52 -2.88
C THR A 3 17.15 12.90 -1.96
N LEU A 4 15.92 12.51 -2.32
CA LEU A 4 14.70 12.91 -1.60
C LEU A 4 14.35 11.96 -0.45
N TYR A 5 14.55 10.65 -0.66
CA TYR A 5 14.05 9.61 0.24
C TYR A 5 15.13 8.63 0.71
N GLN A 6 16.40 8.83 0.33
CA GLN A 6 17.51 7.93 0.69
C GLN A 6 17.29 6.48 0.22
N TRP A 7 16.52 6.32 -0.85
CA TRP A 7 16.21 5.03 -1.45
C TRP A 7 16.98 4.85 -2.76
N ASP A 8 17.89 3.89 -2.75
CA ASP A 8 18.65 3.48 -3.92
C ASP A 8 17.83 2.48 -4.74
N VAL A 9 17.61 2.81 -6.02
CA VAL A 9 16.72 2.07 -6.91
C VAL A 9 17.46 1.79 -8.20
N ASP A 10 17.53 0.52 -8.58
CA ASP A 10 18.08 0.11 -9.87
C ASP A 10 17.22 0.70 -11.00
N ALA A 11 17.86 1.27 -12.01
CA ALA A 11 17.18 1.82 -13.17
C ALA A 11 16.35 0.75 -13.90
N ASP A 12 16.80 -0.51 -13.91
CA ASP A 12 16.09 -1.61 -14.55
C ASP A 12 14.80 -2.01 -13.81
N ALA A 13 14.64 -1.59 -12.55
CA ALA A 13 13.41 -1.78 -11.79
C ALA A 13 12.32 -0.74 -12.15
N ILE A 14 12.64 0.30 -12.94
CA ILE A 14 11.72 1.39 -13.26
C ILE A 14 10.92 1.04 -14.51
N ILE A 15 9.60 0.92 -14.36
CA ILE A 15 8.66 0.67 -15.45
C ILE A 15 7.76 1.89 -15.67
N TRP A 16 7.81 2.46 -16.86
CA TRP A 16 6.96 3.60 -17.24
C TRP A 16 5.55 3.14 -17.62
N LEU A 17 4.55 3.77 -17.01
CA LEU A 17 3.13 3.47 -17.23
C LEU A 17 2.35 4.75 -17.56
N PRO A 18 1.28 4.69 -18.38
CA PRO A 18 0.46 5.85 -18.72
C PRO A 18 -0.53 6.21 -17.60
N GLY A 19 0.00 6.42 -16.39
CA GLY A 19 -0.77 6.79 -15.20
C GLY A 19 -0.81 5.70 -14.12
N LEU A 20 -1.09 6.14 -12.89
CA LEU A 20 -1.01 5.31 -11.69
C LEU A 20 -2.02 4.16 -11.67
N VAL A 21 -3.24 4.40 -12.13
CA VAL A 21 -4.31 3.38 -12.10
C VAL A 21 -3.94 2.15 -12.96
N CYS A 22 -3.15 2.34 -14.02
CA CYS A 22 -2.58 1.22 -14.77
C CYS A 22 -1.66 0.36 -13.91
N GLY A 23 -0.86 0.98 -13.03
CA GLY A 23 0.02 0.30 -12.07
C GLY A 23 -0.75 -0.54 -11.06
N LEU A 24 -1.85 -0.03 -10.50
CA LEU A 24 -2.70 -0.79 -9.58
C LEU A 24 -3.28 -2.06 -10.24
N ASN A 25 -3.76 -1.94 -11.47
CA ASN A 25 -4.26 -3.10 -12.23
C ASN A 25 -3.13 -4.08 -12.57
N LEU A 26 -1.95 -3.59 -12.94
CA LEU A 26 -0.80 -4.43 -13.24
C LEU A 26 -0.33 -5.20 -12.00
N ALA A 27 -0.22 -4.54 -10.85
CA ALA A 27 0.16 -5.16 -9.59
C ALA A 27 -0.80 -6.29 -9.20
N CYS A 28 -2.11 -6.09 -9.35
CA CYS A 28 -3.11 -7.12 -9.07
C CYS A 28 -2.99 -8.34 -10.00
N ARG A 29 -2.62 -8.13 -11.27
CA ARG A 29 -2.44 -9.22 -12.25
C ARG A 29 -1.12 -9.96 -12.11
N ALA A 30 -0.08 -9.27 -11.64
CA ALA A 30 1.28 -9.82 -11.54
C ALA A 30 1.44 -10.85 -10.42
N VAL A 31 0.51 -10.89 -9.46
CA VAL A 31 0.61 -11.73 -8.27
C VAL A 31 -0.58 -12.66 -8.11
N GLY A 32 -0.33 -13.83 -7.53
CA GLY A 32 -1.36 -14.83 -7.26
C GLY A 32 -2.00 -15.48 -8.50
N LYS A 33 -3.08 -16.21 -8.25
CA LYS A 33 -3.91 -16.87 -9.26
C LYS A 33 -5.34 -16.33 -9.20
N SER A 34 -6.16 -16.69 -10.19
CA SER A 34 -7.59 -16.36 -10.18
C SER A 34 -8.24 -16.79 -8.85
N GLY A 35 -8.98 -15.89 -8.22
CA GLY A 35 -9.63 -16.10 -6.92
C GLY A 35 -8.74 -15.90 -5.69
N ASP A 36 -7.43 -15.68 -5.84
CA ASP A 36 -6.60 -15.24 -4.71
C ASP A 36 -7.04 -13.83 -4.24
N THR A 37 -6.73 -13.53 -2.97
CA THR A 37 -7.22 -12.35 -2.27
C THR A 37 -6.22 -11.19 -2.33
N VAL A 38 -6.73 -10.01 -2.64
CA VAL A 38 -6.05 -8.72 -2.47
C VAL A 38 -6.71 -7.97 -1.30
N ILE A 39 -5.90 -7.54 -0.34
CA ILE A 39 -6.36 -6.73 0.78
C ILE A 39 -6.30 -5.24 0.41
N SER A 40 -7.39 -4.54 0.69
CA SER A 40 -7.49 -3.08 0.56
C SER A 40 -8.05 -2.47 1.84
N PRO A 41 -7.26 -1.70 2.61
CA PRO A 41 -7.76 -0.92 3.73
C PRO A 41 -8.85 0.08 3.28
N LYS A 42 -9.81 0.42 4.16
CA LYS A 42 -10.97 1.28 3.85
C LYS A 42 -11.25 2.29 4.98
N PRO A 43 -11.61 3.55 4.69
CA PRO A 43 -11.91 4.19 3.38
C PRO A 43 -10.66 4.36 2.51
N ILE A 44 -10.83 4.34 1.18
CA ILE A 44 -9.71 4.43 0.22
C ILE A 44 -10.20 4.94 -1.15
N TYR A 45 -9.27 5.42 -1.98
CA TYR A 45 -9.49 5.77 -3.39
C TYR A 45 -10.10 4.60 -4.20
N PRO A 46 -11.21 4.79 -4.96
CA PRO A 46 -12.00 3.69 -5.53
C PRO A 46 -11.24 2.65 -6.37
N PRO A 47 -10.20 2.98 -7.16
CA PRO A 47 -9.40 2.00 -7.89
C PRO A 47 -8.76 0.89 -7.05
N PHE A 48 -8.54 1.09 -5.75
CA PHE A 48 -8.06 0.04 -4.85
C PHE A 48 -9.09 -1.09 -4.69
N MET A 49 -10.38 -0.78 -4.90
CA MET A 49 -11.49 -1.73 -4.80
C MET A 49 -11.86 -2.35 -6.15
N SER A 50 -11.67 -1.63 -7.26
CA SER A 50 -12.02 -2.12 -8.59
C SER A 50 -10.88 -2.90 -9.26
N SER A 51 -9.62 -2.48 -9.08
CA SER A 51 -8.46 -3.10 -9.77
C SER A 51 -8.31 -4.60 -9.49
N PRO A 52 -8.51 -5.11 -8.25
CA PRO A 52 -8.42 -6.55 -8.02
C PRO A 52 -9.55 -7.32 -8.72
N ARG A 53 -10.78 -6.78 -8.72
CA ARG A 53 -11.93 -7.41 -9.40
C ARG A 53 -11.72 -7.48 -10.92
N LEU A 54 -11.14 -6.44 -11.51
CA LEU A 54 -10.75 -6.39 -12.93
C LEU A 54 -9.54 -7.28 -13.28
N SER A 55 -9.02 -8.00 -12.29
CA SER A 55 -7.86 -8.88 -12.38
C SER A 55 -8.18 -10.30 -11.89
N ASP A 56 -9.47 -10.66 -11.80
CA ASP A 56 -9.94 -11.95 -11.28
C ASP A 56 -9.39 -12.26 -9.88
N ARG A 57 -9.38 -11.26 -9.00
CA ARG A 57 -9.03 -11.41 -7.58
C ARG A 57 -10.21 -11.06 -6.70
N GLU A 58 -10.28 -11.73 -5.56
CA GLU A 58 -11.18 -11.34 -4.49
C GLU A 58 -10.63 -10.12 -3.74
N VAL A 59 -11.53 -9.21 -3.33
CA VAL A 59 -11.14 -8.03 -2.54
C VAL A 59 -11.58 -8.24 -1.10
N CYS A 60 -10.61 -8.31 -0.19
CA CYS A 60 -10.85 -8.26 1.25
C CYS A 60 -10.63 -6.83 1.74
N THR A 61 -11.63 -6.25 2.42
CA THR A 61 -11.49 -4.91 3.01
C THR A 61 -11.21 -4.98 4.49
N VAL A 62 -10.24 -4.19 4.93
CA VAL A 62 -9.91 -4.02 6.36
C VAL A 62 -10.28 -2.59 6.77
N PRO A 63 -11.03 -2.38 7.86
CA PRO A 63 -11.33 -1.03 8.32
C PRO A 63 -10.05 -0.34 8.81
N LEU A 64 -9.85 0.91 8.40
CA LEU A 64 -8.87 1.80 9.01
C LEU A 64 -9.37 2.21 10.40
N LYS A 65 -8.45 2.36 11.35
CA LYS A 65 -8.72 2.94 12.66
C LYS A 65 -8.31 4.42 12.68
N GLN A 66 -9.04 5.21 13.45
CA GLN A 66 -8.70 6.60 13.68
C GLN A 66 -7.83 6.72 14.94
N VAL A 67 -6.61 7.24 14.80
CA VAL A 67 -5.69 7.53 15.92
C VAL A 67 -5.21 8.97 15.76
N ASP A 68 -5.44 9.80 16.77
CA ASP A 68 -5.09 11.23 16.75
C ASP A 68 -5.56 11.95 15.48
N GLN A 69 -6.82 11.70 15.10
CA GLN A 69 -7.46 12.23 13.89
C GLN A 69 -6.90 11.72 12.54
N ARG A 70 -5.94 10.79 12.56
CA ARG A 70 -5.39 10.16 11.35
C ARG A 70 -6.02 8.80 11.12
N PHE A 71 -6.33 8.49 9.86
CA PHE A 71 -6.74 7.13 9.48
C PHE A 71 -5.50 6.28 9.21
N ILE A 72 -5.28 5.25 10.03
CA ILE A 72 -4.18 4.30 9.90
C ILE A 72 -4.70 2.86 9.88
N ILE A 73 -3.91 1.95 9.31
CA ILE A 73 -4.25 0.52 9.29
C ILE A 73 -4.29 -0.01 10.72
N ASP A 74 -5.35 -0.74 11.03
CA ASP A 74 -5.36 -1.59 12.21
C ASP A 74 -4.60 -2.89 11.89
N LEU A 75 -3.36 -2.98 12.38
CA LEU A 75 -2.49 -4.14 12.12
C LEU A 75 -3.09 -5.46 12.62
N ASN A 76 -3.87 -5.44 13.71
CA ASN A 76 -4.52 -6.65 14.22
C ASN A 76 -5.66 -7.08 13.28
N ALA A 77 -6.46 -6.12 12.81
CA ALA A 77 -7.53 -6.40 11.84
C ALA A 77 -6.96 -6.85 10.49
N LEU A 78 -5.83 -6.26 10.07
CA LEU A 78 -5.08 -6.69 8.89
C LEU A 78 -4.60 -8.12 9.06
N GLU A 79 -3.88 -8.44 10.14
CA GLU A 79 -3.35 -9.77 10.38
C GLU A 79 -4.44 -10.85 10.42
N ASN A 80 -5.56 -10.57 11.10
CA ASN A 80 -6.71 -11.48 11.18
C ASN A 80 -7.42 -11.70 9.83
N SER A 81 -7.20 -10.83 8.85
CA SER A 81 -7.77 -10.96 7.49
C SER A 81 -6.87 -11.73 6.53
N ILE A 82 -5.62 -12.01 6.91
CA ILE A 82 -4.67 -12.75 6.09
C ILE A 82 -5.03 -14.24 6.12
N THR A 83 -4.99 -14.87 4.95
CA THR A 83 -5.22 -16.30 4.75
C THR A 83 -4.16 -16.84 3.80
N ASP A 84 -4.10 -18.16 3.64
CA ASP A 84 -3.20 -18.81 2.67
C ASP A 84 -3.47 -18.40 1.21
N HIS A 85 -4.61 -17.76 0.94
CA HIS A 85 -4.98 -17.22 -0.38
C HIS A 85 -4.67 -15.72 -0.54
N THR A 86 -4.22 -15.05 0.53
CA THR A 86 -3.84 -13.63 0.45
C THR A 86 -2.51 -13.49 -0.27
N ARG A 87 -2.44 -12.55 -1.22
CA ARG A 87 -1.24 -12.34 -2.06
C ARG A 87 -0.72 -10.93 -2.02
N LEU A 88 -1.62 -9.95 -1.98
CA LEU A 88 -1.27 -8.55 -2.18
C LEU A 88 -1.95 -7.68 -1.15
N LEU A 89 -1.18 -6.78 -0.54
CA LEU A 89 -1.70 -5.62 0.16
C LEU A 89 -1.59 -4.40 -0.77
N LEU A 90 -2.71 -3.73 -1.02
CA LEU A 90 -2.70 -2.39 -1.58
C LEU A 90 -2.57 -1.38 -0.44
N PHE A 91 -1.54 -0.54 -0.49
CA PHE A 91 -1.20 0.43 0.53
C PHE A 91 -1.12 1.84 -0.11
N CYS A 92 -1.55 2.88 0.60
CA CYS A 92 -1.56 4.25 0.10
C CYS A 92 -1.00 5.19 1.16
N ASN A 93 0.13 5.83 0.87
CA ASN A 93 0.84 6.70 1.78
C ASN A 93 1.59 7.81 1.02
N PRO A 94 1.24 9.09 1.16
CA PRO A 94 0.15 9.63 2.00
C PRO A 94 -1.24 9.16 1.58
N HIS A 95 -2.08 8.87 2.57
CA HIS A 95 -3.35 8.19 2.38
C HIS A 95 -4.40 9.06 1.66
N ASN A 96 -5.08 8.52 0.65
CA ASN A 96 -6.27 9.12 0.02
C ASN A 96 -7.52 8.32 0.39
N PRO A 97 -8.53 8.90 1.09
CA PRO A 97 -8.81 10.34 1.20
C PRO A 97 -8.35 11.01 2.50
N GLY A 98 -7.71 10.27 3.41
CA GLY A 98 -7.50 10.75 4.78
C GLY A 98 -6.35 11.73 5.01
N GLY A 99 -5.42 11.86 4.06
CA GLY A 99 -4.23 12.70 4.15
C GLY A 99 -3.15 12.21 5.14
N ALA A 100 -3.36 11.09 5.82
CA ALA A 100 -2.43 10.57 6.82
C ALA A 100 -1.11 10.15 6.17
N VAL A 101 0.01 10.62 6.74
CA VAL A 101 1.36 10.16 6.42
C VAL A 101 1.81 9.19 7.51
N TYR A 102 2.18 7.98 7.13
CA TYR A 102 2.66 6.98 8.08
C TYR A 102 4.05 7.33 8.59
N LYS A 103 4.25 7.19 9.90
CA LYS A 103 5.54 7.35 10.56
C LYS A 103 6.39 6.11 10.36
N ARG A 104 7.71 6.25 10.52
CA ARG A 104 8.67 5.14 10.33
C ARG A 104 8.32 3.93 11.19
N GLU A 105 8.01 4.12 12.46
CA GLU A 105 7.70 3.01 13.38
C GLU A 105 6.41 2.27 12.97
N GLU A 106 5.45 2.98 12.39
CA GLU A 106 4.20 2.40 11.87
C GLU A 106 4.46 1.61 10.59
N LEU A 107 5.35 2.10 9.72
CA LEU A 107 5.77 1.40 8.50
C LEU A 107 6.63 0.17 8.83
N GLU A 108 7.51 0.24 9.81
CA GLU A 108 8.33 -0.90 10.27
C GLU A 108 7.43 -2.02 10.84
N ALA A 109 6.41 -1.66 11.62
CA ALA A 109 5.43 -2.63 12.10
C ALA A 109 4.61 -3.27 10.97
N LEU A 110 4.23 -2.48 9.95
CA LEU A 110 3.56 -2.99 8.75
C LEU A 110 4.48 -3.90 7.94
N ALA A 111 5.74 -3.51 7.72
CA ALA A 111 6.73 -4.29 6.98
C ALA A 111 7.02 -5.63 7.66
N ALA A 112 7.14 -5.64 8.99
CA ALA A 112 7.31 -6.88 9.75
C ALA A 112 6.14 -7.86 9.54
N LEU A 113 4.90 -7.36 9.46
CA LEU A 113 3.73 -8.17 9.17
C LEU A 113 3.73 -8.69 7.72
N ILE A 114 4.07 -7.83 6.75
CA ILE A 114 4.18 -8.20 5.34
C ILE A 114 5.20 -9.33 5.16
N LEU A 115 6.39 -9.19 5.77
CA LEU A 115 7.45 -10.21 5.71
C LEU A 115 7.06 -11.50 6.43
N LYS A 116 6.42 -11.41 7.60
CA LYS A 116 5.95 -12.58 8.36
C LYS A 116 5.00 -13.46 7.55
N HIS A 117 4.17 -12.86 6.71
CA HIS A 117 3.12 -13.54 5.94
C HIS A 117 3.44 -13.67 4.45
N ASP A 118 4.67 -13.37 4.02
CA ASP A 118 5.14 -13.45 2.63
C ASP A 118 4.19 -12.76 1.62
N LEU A 119 3.76 -11.54 1.96
CA LEU A 119 2.84 -10.77 1.12
C LEU A 119 3.60 -9.87 0.15
N TYR A 120 3.07 -9.74 -1.06
CA TYR A 120 3.44 -8.62 -1.93
C TYR A 120 2.75 -7.34 -1.45
N VAL A 121 3.37 -6.20 -1.70
CA VAL A 121 2.78 -4.88 -1.44
C VAL A 121 2.83 -4.00 -2.68
N CYS A 122 1.72 -3.31 -2.96
CA CYS A 122 1.69 -2.20 -3.91
C CYS A 122 1.51 -0.92 -3.11
N SER A 123 2.59 -0.15 -2.96
CA SER A 123 2.60 1.14 -2.27
C SER A 123 2.30 2.26 -3.25
N ASP A 124 1.10 2.84 -3.18
CA ASP A 124 0.73 4.08 -3.87
C ASP A 124 1.25 5.28 -3.06
N GLU A 125 2.27 5.92 -3.63
CA GLU A 125 2.97 7.04 -3.01
C GLU A 125 2.82 8.32 -3.82
N ILE A 126 1.78 8.45 -4.66
CA ILE A 126 1.62 9.61 -5.58
C ILE A 126 1.52 10.96 -4.87
N HIS A 127 1.13 10.97 -3.59
CA HIS A 127 0.99 12.18 -2.78
C HIS A 127 2.24 12.50 -1.95
N CYS A 128 3.35 11.77 -2.09
CA CYS A 128 4.55 11.91 -1.27
C CYS A 128 5.15 13.33 -1.24
N ASP A 129 4.99 14.10 -2.33
CA ASP A 129 5.48 15.48 -2.45
C ASP A 129 4.47 16.54 -1.99
N LEU A 130 3.28 16.14 -1.52
CA LEU A 130 2.20 17.02 -1.11
C LEU A 130 2.02 17.09 0.42
N ILE A 131 3.06 16.77 1.18
CA ILE A 131 3.04 16.82 2.64
C ILE A 131 3.05 18.29 3.09
N LEU A 132 2.02 18.68 3.86
CA LEU A 132 1.82 20.06 4.32
C LEU A 132 2.37 20.32 5.72
N GLU A 133 2.56 19.28 6.53
CA GLU A 133 2.98 19.43 7.92
C GLU A 133 4.50 19.66 8.00
N PRO A 134 4.96 20.80 8.57
CA PRO A 134 6.37 21.12 8.65
C PRO A 134 7.17 20.05 9.42
N GLY A 135 8.25 19.56 8.80
CA GLY A 135 9.13 18.56 9.40
C GLY A 135 8.66 17.11 9.27
N LEU A 136 7.40 16.87 8.88
CA LEU A 136 6.92 15.55 8.52
C LEU A 136 7.52 15.12 7.18
N LYS A 137 7.98 13.87 7.09
CA LYS A 137 8.62 13.33 5.88
C LYS A 137 7.94 12.04 5.44
N HIS A 138 7.83 11.87 4.13
CA HIS A 138 7.48 10.58 3.54
C HIS A 138 8.64 9.60 3.67
N THR A 139 8.34 8.35 3.98
CA THR A 139 9.29 7.24 3.90
C THR A 139 8.70 6.19 2.96
N PRO A 140 9.30 5.97 1.78
CA PRO A 140 8.88 4.89 0.90
C PRO A 140 8.94 3.56 1.62
N LEU A 141 7.87 2.76 1.55
CA LEU A 141 7.81 1.50 2.33
C LEU A 141 8.95 0.55 1.94
N ALA A 142 9.30 0.52 0.65
CA ALA A 142 10.37 -0.33 0.11
C ALA A 142 11.80 0.15 0.44
N SER A 143 11.96 1.28 1.13
CA SER A 143 13.26 1.79 1.58
C SER A 143 13.67 1.33 2.99
N LEU A 144 12.79 0.59 3.68
CA LEU A 144 13.01 0.04 5.01
C LEU A 144 13.78 -1.28 5.00
#